data_AF-A0A2E2KIF1-F1
#
_entry.id   AF-A0A2E2KIF1-F1
#
_cell.length_a   1.000
_cell.length_b   1.000
_cell.length_c   1.000
_cell.angle_alpha   90.00
_cell.angle_beta   90.00
_cell.angle_gamma   90.00
#
_symmetry.space_group_name_H-M   'P 1'
#
loop_
_entity.id
_entity.type
_entity.pdbx_description
1 polymer ?
#
loop_
_entity_poly.entity_id
_entity_poly.type
_entity_poly.pdbx_seq_one_letter_code
_entity_poly.pdbx_strand_id
1 'polypeptide(L)'
;MNKKLNLMTASLGFVAATILPSIAQAESINYQCSYTHAVYTAPFMKTPGTRNCPEGRCSYSVQINGNSAKVNDVSGFSVEQTDTSILLTRTAKDPVMGGMDTTKITILKSDMSFEAVKTTTPSVVLTTKGSCS
;
A
#
# COMPACT_ATOMS: atom_id res chain seq x y z
N MET A 1 -51.04 -49.21 -44.97
CA MET A 1 -50.82 -47.79 -44.63
C MET A 1 -49.50 -47.69 -43.87
N ASN A 2 -48.47 -47.13 -44.52
CA ASN A 2 -47.07 -47.21 -44.12
C ASN A 2 -46.78 -46.42 -42.83
N LYS A 3 -46.21 -47.07 -41.82
CA LYS A 3 -45.67 -46.40 -40.62
C LYS A 3 -44.23 -45.98 -40.87
N LYS A 4 -43.99 -44.70 -40.58
CA LYS A 4 -42.75 -43.95 -40.81
C LYS A 4 -41.63 -44.36 -39.85
N LEU A 5 -40.43 -44.25 -40.40
CA LEU A 5 -39.10 -44.17 -39.79
C LEU A 5 -39.10 -43.19 -38.59
N ASN A 6 -38.39 -43.51 -37.50
CA ASN A 6 -37.84 -42.50 -36.60
C ASN A 6 -36.43 -42.90 -36.16
N LEU A 7 -35.49 -42.11 -36.66
CA LEU A 7 -34.06 -42.12 -36.45
C LEU A 7 -33.78 -41.61 -35.02
N MET A 8 -33.20 -42.44 -34.14
CA MET A 8 -32.72 -41.97 -32.84
C MET A 8 -31.34 -41.34 -33.03
N THR A 9 -31.27 -40.01 -33.05
CA THR A 9 -30.04 -39.25 -32.96
C THR A 9 -29.54 -39.26 -31.51
N ALA A 10 -28.47 -40.01 -31.26
CA ALA A 10 -27.69 -39.92 -30.03
C ALA A 10 -26.98 -38.55 -29.98
N SER A 11 -27.42 -37.68 -29.08
CA SER A 11 -26.76 -36.40 -28.79
C SER A 11 -25.73 -36.62 -27.69
N LEU A 12 -24.45 -36.64 -28.09
CA LEU A 12 -23.30 -36.55 -27.19
C LEU A 12 -23.29 -35.17 -26.53
N GLY A 13 -23.61 -35.12 -25.25
CA GLY A 13 -23.52 -33.92 -24.42
C GLY A 13 -22.06 -33.52 -24.22
N PHE A 14 -21.61 -32.51 -24.94
CA PHE A 14 -20.38 -31.79 -24.64
C PHE A 14 -20.68 -30.76 -23.53
N VAL A 15 -20.56 -31.18 -22.28
CA VAL A 15 -20.49 -30.23 -21.15
C VAL A 15 -19.06 -29.69 -21.14
N ALA A 16 -18.85 -28.61 -21.89
CA ALA A 16 -17.65 -27.81 -21.75
C ALA A 16 -17.67 -27.22 -20.33
N ALA A 17 -16.87 -27.80 -19.44
CA ALA A 17 -16.57 -27.23 -18.14
C ALA A 17 -15.94 -25.84 -18.40
N THR A 18 -16.71 -24.79 -18.18
CA THR A 18 -16.22 -23.42 -18.15
C THR A 18 -15.26 -23.31 -16.99
N ILE A 19 -13.97 -23.42 -17.29
CA ILE A 19 -12.89 -23.00 -16.41
C ILE A 19 -13.02 -21.48 -16.31
N LEU A 20 -13.83 -21.02 -15.37
CA LEU A 20 -13.90 -19.61 -15.01
C LEU A 20 -12.51 -19.24 -14.48
N PRO A 21 -11.85 -18.21 -15.04
CA PRO A 21 -10.62 -17.70 -14.46
C PRO A 21 -10.96 -17.21 -13.06
N SER A 22 -10.42 -17.90 -12.06
CA SER A 22 -10.44 -17.47 -10.68
C SER A 22 -9.89 -16.05 -10.62
N ILE A 23 -10.78 -15.10 -10.35
CA ILE A 23 -10.44 -13.72 -10.07
C ILE A 23 -9.61 -13.80 -8.79
N ALA A 24 -8.28 -13.76 -8.92
CA ALA A 24 -7.38 -13.63 -7.79
C ALA A 24 -7.72 -12.31 -7.11
N GLN A 25 -8.54 -12.37 -6.06
CA GLN A 25 -8.77 -11.22 -5.21
C GLN A 25 -7.42 -10.90 -4.58
N ALA A 26 -6.83 -9.76 -4.96
CA ALA A 26 -5.63 -9.27 -4.31
C ALA A 26 -5.94 -9.12 -2.82
N GLU A 27 -5.36 -9.98 -1.99
CA GLU A 27 -5.58 -9.97 -0.56
C GLU A 27 -5.16 -8.62 0.02
N SER A 28 -5.98 -8.09 0.93
CA SER A 28 -5.68 -6.85 1.64
C SER A 28 -4.58 -7.13 2.65
N ILE A 29 -3.46 -6.42 2.56
CA ILE A 29 -2.32 -6.56 3.49
C ILE A 29 -2.34 -5.39 4.46
N ASN A 30 -2.23 -5.68 5.75
CA ASN A 30 -2.25 -4.68 6.81
C ASN A 30 -0.92 -4.73 7.58
N TYR A 31 -0.32 -3.57 7.84
CA TYR A 31 0.87 -3.43 8.68
C TYR A 31 0.64 -2.40 9.78
N GLN A 32 1.23 -2.65 10.94
CA GLN A 32 1.34 -1.67 12.02
C GLN A 32 2.81 -1.29 12.23
N CYS A 33 3.22 -0.11 11.78
CA CYS A 33 4.60 0.35 11.79
C CYS A 33 4.85 1.33 12.94
N SER A 34 5.64 0.94 13.94
CA SER A 34 5.88 1.72 15.16
C SER A 34 7.27 2.38 15.17
N TYR A 35 7.37 3.59 15.72
CA TYR A 35 8.63 4.35 15.80
C TYR A 35 8.78 5.07 17.15
N THR A 36 10.01 5.28 17.58
CA THR A 36 10.35 5.88 18.89
C THR A 36 10.83 7.32 18.79
N HIS A 37 11.17 7.79 17.59
CA HIS A 37 11.60 9.17 17.37
C HIS A 37 11.33 9.60 15.94
N ALA A 38 11.23 10.91 15.75
CA ALA A 38 11.15 11.55 14.46
C ALA A 38 12.27 12.59 14.35
N VAL A 39 13.01 12.55 13.25
CA VAL A 39 14.04 13.53 12.91
C VAL A 39 13.44 14.53 11.94
N TYR A 40 13.65 15.82 12.18
CA TYR A 40 13.21 16.86 11.26
C TYR A 40 14.36 17.78 10.88
N THR A 41 14.38 18.19 9.62
CA THR A 41 15.36 19.11 9.05
C THR A 41 14.66 20.19 8.26
N ALA A 42 15.28 21.36 8.19
CA ALA A 42 14.84 22.46 7.33
C ALA A 42 16.08 23.28 6.89
N PRO A 43 16.02 24.01 5.76
CA PRO A 43 17.18 24.71 5.21
C PRO A 43 17.82 25.75 6.15
N PHE A 44 17.04 26.30 7.08
CA PHE A 44 17.49 27.31 8.04
C PHE A 44 18.03 26.72 9.36
N MET A 45 18.00 25.39 9.52
CA MET A 45 18.50 24.72 10.72
C MET A 45 20.00 24.43 10.61
N LYS A 46 20.76 24.69 11.68
CA LYS A 46 22.19 24.35 11.76
C LYS A 46 22.43 22.84 11.89
N THR A 47 21.54 22.14 12.58
CA THR A 47 21.58 20.69 12.80
C THR A 47 20.15 20.13 12.80
N PRO A 48 19.94 18.85 12.45
CA PRO A 48 18.64 18.21 12.57
C PRO A 48 18.09 18.29 14.00
N GLY A 49 16.77 18.43 14.12
CA GLY A 49 16.06 18.29 15.40
C GLY A 49 15.53 16.88 15.55
N THR A 50 15.42 16.40 16.79
CA THR A 50 14.83 15.10 17.09
C THR A 50 13.70 15.26 18.09
N ARG A 51 12.55 14.66 17.79
CA ARG A 51 11.41 14.56 18.70
C ARG A 51 11.23 13.11 19.10
N ASN A 52 11.37 12.83 20.38
CA ASN A 52 11.07 11.50 20.92
C ASN A 52 9.56 11.27 20.88
N CYS A 53 9.18 10.06 20.51
CA CYS A 53 7.84 9.56 20.72
C CYS A 53 7.86 8.49 21.81
N PRO A 54 7.02 8.61 22.85
CA PRO A 54 6.90 7.57 23.86
C PRO A 54 6.58 6.22 23.20
N GLU A 55 7.22 5.16 23.69
CA GLU A 55 7.06 3.80 23.16
C GLU A 55 5.58 3.40 23.10
N GLY A 56 5.19 2.76 21.99
CA GLY A 56 3.82 2.32 21.74
C GLY A 56 2.79 3.41 21.44
N ARG A 57 3.20 4.70 21.38
CA ARG A 57 2.27 5.81 21.08
C ARG A 57 2.35 6.35 19.65
N CYS A 58 3.42 6.00 18.93
CA CYS A 58 3.64 6.46 17.57
C CYS A 58 3.65 5.29 16.61
N SER A 59 2.72 5.36 15.66
CA SER A 59 2.61 4.33 14.64
C SER A 59 1.94 4.83 13.37
N TYR A 60 2.23 4.13 12.29
CA TYR A 60 1.48 4.15 11.04
C TYR A 60 0.67 2.85 10.92
N SER A 61 -0.63 2.98 10.77
CA SER A 61 -1.50 1.90 10.29
C SER A 61 -1.54 1.96 8.78
N VAL A 62 -1.01 0.92 8.13
CA VAL A 62 -0.88 0.82 6.68
C VAL A 62 -1.82 -0.27 6.18
N GLN A 63 -2.66 0.06 5.20
CA GLN A 63 -3.57 -0.89 4.55
C GLN A 63 -3.30 -0.86 3.05
N ILE A 64 -2.94 -1.99 2.46
CA ILE A 64 -2.59 -2.13 1.05
C ILE A 64 -3.65 -2.97 0.36
N ASN A 65 -4.20 -2.45 -0.74
CA ASN A 65 -5.17 -3.10 -1.59
C ASN A 65 -4.69 -3.00 -3.05
N GLY A 66 -4.00 -4.05 -3.52
CA GLY A 66 -3.35 -4.07 -4.82
C GLY A 66 -2.31 -2.95 -4.97
N ASN A 67 -2.52 -2.06 -5.95
CA ASN A 67 -1.60 -0.96 -6.27
C ASN A 67 -1.92 0.34 -5.51
N SER A 68 -2.84 0.28 -4.54
CA SER A 68 -3.29 1.43 -3.75
C SER A 68 -3.19 1.15 -2.26
N ALA A 69 -2.94 2.19 -1.47
CA ALA A 69 -2.87 2.07 -0.02
C ALA A 69 -3.47 3.27 0.72
N LYS A 70 -3.73 3.02 2.01
CA LYS A 70 -4.16 3.97 3.01
C LYS A 70 -3.16 3.95 4.18
N VAL A 71 -2.80 5.12 4.70
CA VAL A 71 -1.91 5.24 5.86
C VAL A 71 -2.56 6.16 6.90
N ASN A 72 -2.76 5.69 8.13
CA ASN A 72 -3.45 6.44 9.21
C ASN A 72 -4.76 7.08 8.71
N ASP A 73 -5.59 6.27 8.07
CA ASP A 73 -6.83 6.69 7.43
C ASP A 73 -6.73 7.68 6.25
N VAL A 74 -5.51 8.04 5.82
CA VAL A 74 -5.29 8.87 4.64
C VAL A 74 -5.11 8.00 3.39
N SER A 75 -6.05 8.09 2.47
CA SER A 75 -6.02 7.37 1.18
C SER A 75 -5.17 8.06 0.11
N GLY A 76 -4.90 7.34 -0.97
CA GLY A 76 -4.27 7.87 -2.19
C GLY A 76 -2.77 7.64 -2.25
N PHE A 77 -2.25 6.67 -1.49
CA PHE A 77 -0.87 6.22 -1.67
C PHE A 77 -0.81 5.24 -2.85
N SER A 78 0.09 5.51 -3.80
CA SER A 78 0.51 4.51 -4.80
C SER A 78 1.40 3.48 -4.14
N VAL A 79 1.32 2.24 -4.60
CA VAL A 79 2.08 1.12 -4.05
C VAL A 79 2.96 0.53 -5.14
N GLU A 80 4.26 0.51 -4.88
CA GLU A 80 5.25 -0.20 -5.68
C GLU A 80 5.82 -1.34 -4.81
N GLN A 81 5.68 -2.58 -5.27
CA GLN A 81 6.17 -3.75 -4.54
C GLN A 81 7.25 -4.45 -5.33
N THR A 82 8.33 -4.81 -4.65
CA THR A 82 9.37 -5.71 -5.14
C THR A 82 9.44 -6.94 -4.23
N ASP A 83 10.33 -7.88 -4.53
CA ASP A 83 10.55 -9.05 -3.67
C ASP A 83 11.12 -8.67 -2.29
N THR A 84 11.82 -7.54 -2.19
CA THR A 84 12.53 -7.14 -0.98
C THR A 84 11.87 -5.98 -0.23
N SER A 85 11.03 -5.18 -0.90
CA SER A 85 10.48 -3.97 -0.31
C SER A 85 9.08 -3.62 -0.82
N ILE A 86 8.41 -2.77 -0.03
CA ILE A 86 7.17 -2.09 -0.37
C ILE A 86 7.42 -0.59 -0.27
N LEU A 87 7.16 0.15 -1.34
CA LEU A 87 7.22 1.60 -1.37
C LEU A 87 5.80 2.17 -1.53
N LEU A 88 5.40 2.99 -0.57
CA LEU A 88 4.15 3.73 -0.57
C LEU A 88 4.46 5.20 -0.85
N THR A 89 3.88 5.79 -1.88
CA THR A 89 4.11 7.21 -2.22
C THR A 89 2.81 7.97 -2.34
N ARG A 90 2.73 9.16 -1.75
CA ARG A 90 1.61 10.09 -1.92
C ARG A 90 2.12 11.51 -2.01
N THR A 91 1.62 12.25 -2.98
CA THR A 91 1.86 13.69 -3.09
C THR A 91 0.51 14.41 -3.07
N ALA A 92 0.35 15.38 -2.18
CA ALA A 92 -0.89 16.15 -2.03
C ALA A 92 -0.59 17.62 -1.77
N LYS A 93 -1.53 18.51 -2.09
CA LYS A 93 -1.40 19.94 -1.81
C LYS A 93 -1.48 20.19 -0.31
N ASP A 94 -0.54 20.98 0.23
CA ASP A 94 -0.59 21.47 1.61
C ASP A 94 -1.66 22.59 1.68
N PRO A 95 -2.73 22.40 2.48
CA PRO A 95 -3.81 23.39 2.57
C PRO A 95 -3.42 24.65 3.34
N VAL A 96 -2.35 24.62 4.14
CA VAL A 96 -1.89 25.72 4.99
C VAL A 96 -0.83 26.54 4.27
N MET A 97 0.20 25.88 3.74
CA MET A 97 1.37 26.55 3.14
C MET A 97 1.25 26.76 1.63
N GLY A 98 0.25 26.16 0.97
CA GLY A 98 -0.02 26.34 -0.46
C GLY A 98 0.94 25.60 -1.42
N GLY A 99 1.83 24.75 -0.90
CA GLY A 99 2.78 23.93 -1.66
C GLY A 99 2.35 22.45 -1.78
N MET A 100 3.32 21.56 -2.03
CA MET A 100 3.08 20.11 -2.08
C MET A 100 3.74 19.42 -0.88
N ASP A 101 2.98 18.50 -0.27
CA ASP A 101 3.42 17.52 0.70
C ASP A 101 3.65 16.19 -0.02
N THR A 102 4.88 15.69 0.03
CA THR A 102 5.19 14.32 -0.45
C THR A 102 5.47 13.44 0.76
N THR A 103 4.86 12.25 0.80
CA THR A 103 5.15 11.22 1.79
C THR A 103 5.59 9.96 1.08
N LYS A 104 6.72 9.40 1.51
CA LYS A 104 7.23 8.10 1.09
C LYS A 104 7.35 7.21 2.31
N ILE A 105 6.87 5.97 2.24
CA ILE A 105 7.06 4.96 3.28
C ILE A 105 7.64 3.72 2.61
N THR A 106 8.85 3.35 3.02
CA THR A 106 9.52 2.13 2.57
C THR A 106 9.48 1.11 3.68
N ILE A 107 8.94 -0.07 3.41
CA ILE A 107 8.94 -1.22 4.33
C ILE A 107 9.82 -2.30 3.70
N LEU A 108 10.83 -2.78 4.42
CA LEU A 108 11.66 -3.91 4.00
C LEU A 108 10.98 -5.21 4.43
N LYS A 109 10.74 -6.11 3.48
CA LYS A 109 10.03 -7.38 3.73
C LYS A 109 10.87 -8.38 4.52
N SER A 110 12.20 -8.23 4.50
CA SER A 110 13.14 -9.17 5.13
C SER A 110 13.12 -9.13 6.65
N ASP A 111 13.01 -7.94 7.23
CA ASP A 111 13.09 -7.72 8.67
C ASP A 111 11.96 -6.83 9.20
N MET A 112 11.02 -6.46 8.32
CA MET A 112 9.91 -5.55 8.60
C MET A 112 10.35 -4.17 9.11
N SER A 113 11.61 -3.78 8.90
CA SER A 113 12.04 -2.42 9.17
C SER A 113 11.38 -1.44 8.20
N PHE A 114 11.13 -0.20 8.65
CA PHE A 114 10.58 0.83 7.79
C PHE A 114 11.27 2.18 7.97
N GLU A 115 11.17 2.99 6.92
CA GLU A 115 11.48 4.41 6.93
C GLU A 115 10.32 5.17 6.28
N ALA A 116 9.83 6.20 6.96
CA ALA A 116 8.89 7.15 6.37
C ALA A 116 9.52 8.53 6.29
N VAL A 117 9.50 9.12 5.08
CA VAL A 117 10.01 10.46 4.77
C VAL A 117 8.84 11.31 4.28
N LYS A 118 8.52 12.36 5.03
CA LYS A 118 7.58 13.39 4.62
C LYS A 118 8.33 14.68 4.31
N THR A 119 8.06 15.28 3.15
CA THR A 119 8.60 16.59 2.76
C THR A 119 7.46 17.58 2.60
N THR A 120 7.58 18.74 3.24
CA THR A 120 6.62 19.85 3.17
C THR A 120 7.30 21.10 2.62
N THR A 121 6.61 21.85 1.78
CA THR A 121 7.14 23.11 1.21
C THR A 121 7.27 24.18 2.30
N PRO A 122 8.39 24.94 2.39
CA PRO A 122 9.50 25.07 1.46
C PRO A 122 10.74 24.24 1.85
N SER A 123 10.62 22.91 1.92
CA SER A 123 11.71 21.93 2.17
C SER A 123 11.94 21.52 3.63
N VAL A 124 10.90 21.53 4.46
CA VAL A 124 10.94 20.80 5.74
C VAL A 124 10.86 19.31 5.47
N VAL A 125 11.78 18.52 6.02
CA VAL A 125 11.78 17.06 5.90
C VAL A 125 11.58 16.45 7.28
N LEU A 126 10.67 15.50 7.40
CA LEU A 126 10.42 14.68 8.57
C LEU A 126 10.72 13.23 8.23
N THR A 127 11.63 12.62 8.97
CA THR A 127 12.02 11.21 8.81
C THR A 127 11.69 10.45 10.09
N THR A 128 11.03 9.30 9.95
CA THR A 128 10.79 8.35 11.04
C THR A 128 11.30 6.98 10.60
N LYS A 129 11.85 6.24 11.55
CA LYS A 129 12.34 4.87 11.34
C LYS A 129 11.85 3.97 12.46
N GLY A 130 11.62 2.71 12.15
CA GLY A 130 11.19 1.73 13.13
C GLY A 130 10.89 0.39 12.50
N SER A 131 9.91 -0.32 13.04
CA SER A 131 9.55 -1.66 12.60
C SER A 131 8.04 -1.83 12.46
N CYS A 132 7.64 -2.65 11.50
CA CYS A 132 6.27 -3.07 11.26
C CYS A 132 6.02 -4.48 11.82
N SER A 133 4.76 -4.74 12.16
CA SER A 133 4.20 -6.06 12.46
C SER A 133 2.99 -6.34 11.57
#